data_AF-A0A2D5ZMP9-F1
#
_entry.id   AF-A0A2D5ZMP9-F1
#
_cell.length_a   1.000
_cell.length_b   1.000
_cell.length_c   1.000
_cell.angle_alpha   90.00
_cell.angle_beta   90.00
_cell.angle_gamma   90.00
#
_symmetry.space_group_name_H-M   'P 1'
#
loop_
_entity.id
_entity.type
_entity.pdbx_description
1 polymer ?
#
loop_
_entity_poly.entity_id
_entity_poly.type
_entity_poly.pdbx_seq_one_letter_code
_entity_poly.pdbx_strand_id
1 'polypeptide(L)'
;MPSDNRQEAALAALTGPLTHFRSCLAATVEEIRDQTTMHSDNGAVGGDDLGRFGVDHIDPERFALLISQRTSVDHEATLRIQRAAGVLSGLVEKESDLFVTQIGPNQSLRDAVDRAFADAGCAFGAARFIERLRNEPNVEEGAGELERFPFYLWNRKERRIAPPLVVNLEGAALRADELVGFMDGRAKIVLLVHGEAPPASLVRLITPGTFVAQTTDGEVLRRFGEFEGPGVVAWLPGGAAVFTHDPHGGAQLSERLRVDAIPEERPHRRLGGRSIRQQTEDLRQLHALVAGLHEQPAPVRVPETSEPAESRVDAPAGQGAEAKSSGEAPAEVSPVQELAKWILSRTDLSGMP
;
A
#
# COMPACT_ATOMS: atom_id res chain seq x y z
N MET A 1 -22.82 5.99 23.05
CA MET A 1 -21.42 6.49 23.06
C MET A 1 -21.29 7.40 21.86
N PRO A 2 -20.83 8.65 21.98
CA PRO A 2 -20.68 9.48 20.80
C PRO A 2 -19.56 8.85 19.96
N SER A 3 -19.87 8.47 18.72
CA SER A 3 -18.87 8.10 17.72
C SER A 3 -17.78 9.17 17.72
N ASP A 4 -16.52 8.76 17.88
CA ASP A 4 -15.41 9.71 17.90
C ASP A 4 -15.37 10.40 16.53
N ASN A 5 -15.80 11.66 16.47
CA ASN A 5 -15.83 12.48 15.25
C ASN A 5 -14.47 12.49 14.53
N ARG A 6 -13.37 12.23 15.27
CA ARG A 6 -12.02 12.08 14.70
C ARG A 6 -11.86 10.84 13.83
N GLN A 7 -12.54 9.73 14.13
CA GLN A 7 -12.49 8.53 13.31
C GLN A 7 -13.18 8.76 11.97
N GLU A 8 -14.40 9.33 11.98
CA GLU A 8 -15.12 9.67 10.75
C GLU A 8 -14.33 10.68 9.92
N ALA A 9 -13.75 11.70 10.55
CA ALA A 9 -12.89 12.67 9.87
C ALA A 9 -11.61 12.04 9.28
N ALA A 10 -10.97 11.11 10.00
CA ALA A 10 -9.80 10.40 9.50
C ALA A 10 -10.13 9.51 8.30
N LEU A 11 -11.24 8.76 8.37
CA LEU A 11 -11.72 7.96 7.25
C LEU A 11 -12.09 8.84 6.04
N ALA A 12 -12.75 9.98 6.28
CA ALA A 12 -13.09 10.93 5.22
C ALA A 12 -11.83 11.48 4.52
N ALA A 13 -10.79 11.82 5.28
CA ALA A 13 -9.52 12.26 4.71
C ALA A 13 -8.79 11.17 3.91
N LEU A 14 -9.06 9.89 4.21
CA LEU A 14 -8.47 8.73 3.54
C LEU A 14 -9.38 8.14 2.45
N THR A 15 -10.46 8.84 2.04
CA THR A 15 -11.43 8.33 1.05
C THR A 15 -10.77 7.87 -0.24
N GLY A 16 -9.82 8.64 -0.79
CA GLY A 16 -9.12 8.28 -2.04
C GLY A 16 -8.42 6.91 -1.94
N PRO A 17 -7.46 6.73 -1.02
CA PRO A 17 -6.82 5.43 -0.78
C PRO A 17 -7.80 4.30 -0.43
N LEU A 18 -8.85 4.57 0.36
CA LEU A 18 -9.89 3.59 0.70
C LEU A 18 -10.63 3.09 -0.53
N THR A 19 -11.12 4.01 -1.36
CA THR A 19 -11.80 3.69 -2.61
C THR A 19 -10.87 2.92 -3.54
N HIS A 20 -9.60 3.32 -3.65
CA HIS A 20 -8.63 2.61 -4.49
C HIS A 20 -8.49 1.12 -4.10
N PHE A 21 -8.28 0.82 -2.82
CA PHE A 21 -8.18 -0.56 -2.34
C PHE A 21 -9.49 -1.33 -2.57
N ARG A 22 -10.64 -0.74 -2.22
CA ARG A 22 -11.96 -1.37 -2.42
C ARG A 22 -12.24 -1.67 -3.88
N SER A 23 -11.94 -0.76 -4.79
CA SER A 23 -12.09 -0.98 -6.23
C SER A 23 -11.20 -2.10 -6.74
N CYS A 24 -9.94 -2.21 -6.26
CA CYS A 24 -9.06 -3.32 -6.61
C CYS A 24 -9.63 -4.67 -6.13
N LEU A 25 -10.12 -4.71 -4.88
CA LEU A 25 -10.71 -5.91 -4.30
C LEU A 25 -11.97 -6.35 -5.06
N ALA A 26 -12.90 -5.42 -5.33
CA ALA A 26 -14.12 -5.69 -6.06
C ALA A 26 -13.85 -6.18 -7.50
N ALA A 27 -12.93 -5.52 -8.22
CA ALA A 27 -12.54 -5.95 -9.57
C ALA A 27 -11.95 -7.37 -9.57
N THR A 28 -11.14 -7.71 -8.56
CA THR A 28 -10.56 -9.05 -8.43
C THR A 28 -11.64 -10.11 -8.17
N VAL A 29 -12.63 -9.79 -7.32
CA VAL A 29 -13.76 -10.69 -7.03
C VAL A 29 -14.58 -10.97 -8.29
N GLU A 30 -14.93 -9.92 -9.04
CA GLU A 30 -15.71 -10.07 -10.28
C GLU A 30 -14.95 -10.85 -11.34
N GLU A 31 -13.66 -10.58 -11.53
CA GLU A 31 -12.82 -11.35 -12.47
C GLU A 31 -12.80 -12.85 -12.13
N ILE A 32 -12.65 -13.19 -10.85
CA ILE A 32 -12.65 -14.60 -10.41
C ILE A 32 -14.02 -15.25 -10.60
N ARG A 33 -15.11 -14.52 -10.36
CA ARG A 33 -16.48 -15.01 -10.58
C ARG A 33 -16.72 -15.31 -12.05
N ASP A 34 -16.45 -14.36 -12.94
CA ASP A 34 -16.61 -14.52 -14.38
C ASP A 34 -15.83 -15.74 -14.89
N GLN A 35 -14.59 -15.90 -14.42
CA GLN A 35 -13.73 -17.01 -14.84
C GLN A 35 -14.20 -18.37 -14.32
N THR A 36 -14.80 -18.44 -13.13
CA THR A 36 -15.36 -19.68 -12.56
C THR A 36 -16.62 -20.12 -13.32
N THR A 37 -17.47 -19.16 -13.70
CA THR A 37 -18.67 -19.43 -14.52
C THR A 37 -18.29 -19.98 -15.90
N MET A 38 -17.28 -19.40 -16.56
CA MET A 38 -16.82 -19.84 -17.89
C MET A 38 -16.20 -21.26 -17.89
N HIS A 39 -15.58 -21.70 -16.79
CA HIS A 39 -15.03 -23.06 -16.69
C HIS A 39 -16.11 -24.12 -16.43
N SER A 40 -17.17 -23.77 -15.68
CA SER A 40 -18.30 -24.67 -15.44
C SER A 40 -19.03 -25.08 -16.72
N ASP A 41 -19.14 -24.17 -17.69
CA ASP A 41 -19.86 -24.44 -18.95
C ASP A 41 -19.05 -25.32 -19.93
N ASN A 42 -17.72 -25.35 -19.82
CA ASN A 42 -16.84 -26.14 -20.70
C ASN A 42 -16.63 -27.60 -20.22
N GLY A 43 -16.99 -27.93 -18.98
CA GLY A 43 -16.78 -29.26 -18.38
C GLY A 43 -17.83 -30.31 -18.74
N ALA A 44 -18.95 -29.92 -19.36
CA ALA A 44 -20.05 -30.80 -19.71
C ALA A 44 -19.96 -31.28 -21.17
N VAL A 45 -18.86 -31.93 -21.56
CA VAL A 45 -18.81 -32.68 -22.83
C VAL A 45 -19.55 -34.00 -22.62
N GLY A 46 -20.83 -34.02 -23.00
CA GLY A 46 -21.65 -35.23 -22.98
C GLY A 46 -21.16 -36.24 -24.03
N GLY A 47 -21.43 -37.54 -23.83
CA GLY A 47 -21.07 -38.58 -24.81
C GLY A 47 -21.64 -38.36 -26.22
N ASP A 48 -22.66 -37.51 -26.37
CA ASP A 48 -23.22 -37.07 -27.66
C ASP A 48 -22.28 -36.13 -28.46
N ASP A 49 -21.30 -35.49 -27.83
CA ASP A 49 -20.34 -34.58 -28.48
C ASP A 49 -19.18 -35.30 -29.18
N LEU A 50 -19.01 -36.61 -28.96
CA LEU A 50 -17.93 -37.39 -29.59
C LEU A 50 -18.18 -37.65 -31.10
N GLY A 51 -19.35 -37.25 -31.61
CA GLY A 51 -19.73 -37.37 -33.00
C GLY A 51 -19.71 -38.80 -33.52
N ARG A 52 -20.06 -38.98 -34.80
CA ARG A 52 -20.13 -40.29 -35.45
C ARG A 52 -18.75 -40.97 -35.64
N PHE A 53 -17.66 -40.28 -35.29
CA PHE A 53 -16.28 -40.71 -35.46
C PHE A 53 -15.68 -41.36 -34.19
N GLY A 54 -16.16 -40.99 -33.00
CA GLY A 54 -15.65 -41.53 -31.73
C GLY A 54 -16.17 -42.93 -31.39
N VAL A 55 -17.33 -43.31 -31.92
CA VAL A 55 -18.08 -44.51 -31.53
C VAL A 55 -17.34 -45.83 -31.79
N ASP A 56 -16.51 -45.91 -32.83
CA ASP A 56 -15.79 -47.15 -33.20
C ASP A 56 -14.30 -47.16 -32.78
N HIS A 57 -13.77 -46.03 -32.33
CA HIS A 57 -12.32 -45.86 -32.05
C HIS A 57 -11.99 -45.46 -30.61
N ILE A 58 -12.99 -45.05 -29.82
CA ILE A 58 -12.82 -44.64 -28.43
C ILE A 58 -13.58 -45.64 -27.56
N ASP A 59 -12.86 -46.36 -26.71
CA ASP A 59 -13.46 -47.19 -25.66
C ASP A 59 -14.17 -46.25 -24.66
N PRO A 60 -15.51 -46.26 -24.61
CA PRO A 60 -16.28 -45.28 -23.84
C PRO A 60 -16.07 -45.47 -22.34
N GLU A 61 -15.80 -46.67 -21.85
CA GLU A 61 -15.55 -46.93 -20.43
C GLU A 61 -14.17 -46.41 -20.01
N ARG A 62 -13.13 -46.65 -20.82
CA ARG A 62 -11.79 -46.08 -20.56
C ARG A 62 -11.77 -44.56 -20.70
N PHE A 63 -12.49 -44.02 -21.67
CA PHE A 63 -12.62 -42.58 -21.85
C PHE A 63 -13.41 -41.94 -20.70
N ALA A 64 -14.50 -42.57 -20.25
CA ALA A 64 -15.23 -42.14 -19.07
C ALA A 64 -14.37 -42.18 -17.80
N LEU A 65 -13.48 -43.16 -17.63
CA LEU A 65 -12.53 -43.21 -16.51
C LEU A 65 -11.48 -42.09 -16.58
N LEU A 66 -10.96 -41.79 -17.78
CA LEU A 66 -10.03 -40.67 -18.01
C LEU A 66 -10.68 -39.31 -17.76
N ILE A 67 -11.93 -39.13 -18.23
CA ILE A 67 -12.72 -37.93 -17.95
C ILE A 67 -13.01 -37.86 -16.46
N SER A 68 -13.50 -38.94 -15.83
CA SER A 68 -13.88 -38.94 -14.42
C SER A 68 -12.71 -38.59 -13.49
N GLN A 69 -11.49 -39.08 -13.79
CA GLN A 69 -10.27 -38.71 -13.04
C GLN A 69 -9.87 -37.25 -13.28
N ARG A 70 -10.03 -36.72 -14.48
CA ARG A 70 -9.80 -35.29 -14.77
C ARG A 70 -10.85 -34.40 -14.11
N THR A 71 -12.13 -34.77 -14.20
CA THR A 71 -13.26 -34.06 -13.60
C THR A 71 -13.19 -34.06 -12.07
N SER A 72 -12.68 -35.12 -11.43
CA SER A 72 -12.50 -35.13 -9.97
C SER A 72 -11.40 -34.16 -9.51
N VAL A 73 -10.27 -34.12 -10.23
CA VAL A 73 -9.18 -33.17 -9.96
C VAL A 73 -9.64 -31.73 -10.24
N ASP A 74 -10.42 -31.53 -11.30
CA ASP A 74 -11.02 -30.24 -11.65
C ASP A 74 -12.05 -29.77 -10.61
N HIS A 75 -12.84 -30.69 -10.04
CA HIS A 75 -13.80 -30.38 -8.99
C HIS A 75 -13.12 -29.97 -7.68
N GLU A 76 -12.06 -30.67 -7.26
CA GLU A 76 -11.29 -30.30 -6.07
C GLU A 76 -10.62 -28.93 -6.24
N ALA A 77 -9.99 -28.69 -7.39
CA ALA A 77 -9.42 -27.38 -7.72
C ALA A 77 -10.50 -26.28 -7.71
N THR A 78 -11.68 -26.56 -8.28
CA THR A 78 -12.82 -25.63 -8.27
C THR A 78 -13.27 -25.30 -6.85
N LEU A 79 -13.42 -26.29 -5.95
CA LEU A 79 -13.79 -26.03 -4.55
C LEU A 79 -12.75 -25.17 -3.83
N ARG A 80 -11.46 -25.38 -4.11
CA ARG A 80 -10.37 -24.60 -3.51
C ARG A 80 -10.35 -23.16 -4.03
N ILE A 81 -10.61 -22.95 -5.33
CA ILE A 81 -10.82 -21.62 -5.92
C ILE A 81 -12.03 -20.93 -5.28
N GLN A 82 -13.15 -21.63 -5.11
CA GLN A 82 -14.35 -21.09 -4.45
C GLN A 82 -14.08 -20.68 -3.00
N ARG A 83 -13.31 -21.47 -2.23
CA ARG A 83 -12.90 -21.11 -0.87
C ARG A 83 -12.08 -19.81 -0.85
N ALA A 84 -11.10 -19.70 -1.74
CA ALA A 84 -10.27 -18.49 -1.85
C ALA A 84 -11.07 -17.28 -2.33
N ALA A 85 -12.01 -17.46 -3.26
CA ALA A 85 -12.96 -16.42 -3.68
C ALA A 85 -13.90 -15.99 -2.54
N GLY A 86 -14.25 -16.93 -1.65
CA GLY A 86 -15.01 -16.67 -0.43
C GLY A 86 -14.26 -15.74 0.53
N VAL A 87 -12.94 -15.90 0.66
CA VAL A 87 -12.09 -14.97 1.46
C VAL A 87 -12.16 -13.55 0.89
N LEU A 88 -12.01 -13.40 -0.43
CA LEU A 88 -12.09 -12.09 -1.09
C LEU A 88 -13.47 -11.44 -0.92
N SER A 89 -14.54 -12.22 -1.10
CA SER A 89 -15.91 -11.74 -0.90
C SER A 89 -16.16 -11.31 0.55
N GLY A 90 -15.70 -12.10 1.52
CA GLY A 90 -15.80 -11.74 2.94
C GLY A 90 -15.01 -10.49 3.32
N LEU A 91 -13.94 -10.13 2.59
CA LEU A 91 -13.25 -8.86 2.79
C LEU A 91 -14.02 -7.66 2.24
N VAL A 92 -14.77 -7.82 1.15
CA VAL A 92 -15.67 -6.77 0.62
C VAL A 92 -16.78 -6.45 1.62
N GLU A 93 -17.33 -7.49 2.26
CA GLU A 93 -18.42 -7.36 3.24
C GLU A 93 -18.00 -6.65 4.54
N LYS A 94 -16.72 -6.67 4.91
CA LYS A 94 -16.20 -5.99 6.12
C LYS A 94 -16.22 -4.47 6.04
N GLU A 95 -16.54 -3.88 4.87
CA GLU A 95 -16.67 -2.45 4.62
C GLU A 95 -15.63 -1.57 5.34
N SER A 96 -16.01 -0.92 6.46
CA SER A 96 -15.15 0.01 7.19
C SER A 96 -14.32 -0.64 8.29
N ASP A 97 -14.74 -1.82 8.77
CA ASP A 97 -14.08 -2.56 9.85
C ASP A 97 -12.72 -3.10 9.42
N LEU A 98 -12.47 -3.23 8.12
CA LEU A 98 -11.17 -3.64 7.58
C LEU A 98 -10.09 -2.56 7.78
N PHE A 99 -10.48 -1.30 7.93
CA PHE A 99 -9.58 -0.14 7.94
C PHE A 99 -9.45 0.50 9.33
N VAL A 100 -10.17 -0.02 10.32
CA VAL A 100 -10.17 0.51 11.68
C VAL A 100 -9.74 -0.59 12.63
N THR A 101 -8.79 -0.29 13.51
CA THR A 101 -8.39 -1.19 14.59
C THR A 101 -8.29 -0.42 15.91
N GLN A 102 -8.51 -1.12 17.01
CA GLN A 102 -8.43 -0.56 18.35
C GLN A 102 -7.40 -1.33 19.17
N ILE A 103 -6.54 -0.60 19.87
CA ILE A 103 -5.55 -1.16 20.77
C ILE A 103 -6.13 -1.21 22.17
N GLY A 104 -6.32 -2.44 22.66
CA GLY A 104 -6.71 -2.69 24.03
C GLY A 104 -5.57 -2.41 25.02
N PRO A 105 -5.86 -2.36 26.33
CA PRO A 105 -4.83 -2.19 27.35
C PRO A 105 -3.77 -3.30 27.25
N ASN A 106 -2.49 -2.93 27.32
CA ASN A 106 -1.33 -3.82 27.22
C ASN A 106 -1.14 -4.54 25.86
N GLN A 107 -1.86 -4.16 24.81
CA GLN A 107 -1.60 -4.67 23.46
C GLN A 107 -0.47 -3.86 22.80
N SER A 108 0.35 -4.54 21.99
CA SER A 108 1.39 -3.89 21.18
C SER A 108 0.77 -3.23 19.95
N LEU A 109 1.25 -2.03 19.62
CA LEU A 109 0.91 -1.32 18.39
C LEU A 109 1.37 -2.11 17.16
N ARG A 110 2.56 -2.73 17.23
CA ARG A 110 3.06 -3.63 16.18
C ARG A 110 2.08 -4.74 15.88
N ASP A 111 1.66 -5.49 16.91
CA ASP A 111 0.84 -6.68 16.73
C ASP A 111 -0.57 -6.34 16.23
N ALA A 112 -1.12 -5.19 16.64
CA ALA A 112 -2.40 -4.70 16.16
C ALA A 112 -2.34 -4.31 14.68
N VAL A 113 -1.31 -3.57 14.27
CA VAL A 113 -1.09 -3.16 12.88
C VAL A 113 -0.74 -4.35 11.99
N ASP A 114 0.12 -5.26 12.46
CA ASP A 114 0.47 -6.50 11.75
C ASP A 114 -0.77 -7.34 11.48
N ARG A 115 -1.64 -7.51 12.49
CA ARG A 115 -2.89 -8.25 12.35
C ARG A 115 -3.83 -7.58 11.35
N ALA A 116 -4.03 -6.26 11.46
CA ALA A 116 -4.91 -5.54 10.56
C ALA A 116 -4.43 -5.62 9.10
N PHE A 117 -3.13 -5.46 8.87
CA PHE A 117 -2.57 -5.69 7.53
C PHE A 117 -2.64 -7.16 7.14
N ALA A 118 -2.37 -8.12 8.02
CA ALA A 118 -2.45 -9.54 7.69
C ALA A 118 -3.87 -9.96 7.27
N ASP A 119 -4.89 -9.43 7.94
CA ASP A 119 -6.30 -9.69 7.66
C ASP A 119 -6.69 -9.11 6.29
N ALA A 120 -6.27 -7.88 5.97
CA ALA A 120 -6.48 -7.30 4.64
C ALA A 120 -5.63 -7.97 3.55
N GLY A 121 -4.44 -8.43 3.93
CA GLY A 121 -3.48 -9.11 3.07
C GLY A 121 -3.98 -10.45 2.59
N CYS A 122 -4.95 -11.07 3.27
CA CYS A 122 -5.60 -12.29 2.80
C CYS A 122 -6.16 -12.13 1.38
N ALA A 123 -6.45 -10.91 0.93
CA ALA A 123 -6.77 -10.65 -0.47
C ALA A 123 -5.63 -11.04 -1.42
N PHE A 124 -4.39 -10.65 -1.09
CA PHE A 124 -3.20 -11.01 -1.86
C PHE A 124 -2.88 -12.50 -1.74
N GLY A 125 -3.02 -13.08 -0.54
CA GLY A 125 -2.87 -14.52 -0.32
C GLY A 125 -3.83 -15.33 -1.18
N ALA A 126 -5.12 -15.01 -1.13
CA ALA A 126 -6.16 -15.65 -1.93
C ALA A 126 -5.95 -15.49 -3.44
N ALA A 127 -5.64 -14.28 -3.91
CA ALA A 127 -5.39 -14.04 -5.34
C ALA A 127 -4.19 -14.85 -5.85
N ARG A 128 -3.09 -14.88 -5.10
CA ARG A 128 -1.90 -15.67 -5.45
C ARG A 128 -2.17 -17.17 -5.39
N PHE A 129 -2.94 -17.63 -4.41
CA PHE A 129 -3.29 -19.04 -4.31
C PHE A 129 -4.14 -19.50 -5.51
N ILE A 130 -5.12 -18.69 -5.93
CA ILE A 130 -5.92 -18.93 -7.14
C ILE A 130 -5.02 -18.94 -8.38
N GLU A 131 -4.09 -17.99 -8.52
CA GLU A 131 -3.12 -17.97 -9.63
C GLU A 131 -2.27 -19.24 -9.65
N ARG A 132 -1.79 -19.72 -8.50
CA ARG A 132 -1.02 -20.96 -8.41
C ARG A 132 -1.86 -22.18 -8.76
N LEU A 133 -3.08 -22.30 -8.25
CA LEU A 133 -4.00 -23.41 -8.56
C LEU A 133 -4.27 -23.54 -10.07
N ARG A 134 -4.31 -22.40 -10.78
CA ARG A 134 -4.50 -22.39 -12.24
C ARG A 134 -3.31 -22.98 -12.99
N ASN A 135 -2.09 -22.68 -12.52
CA ASN A 135 -0.87 -23.18 -13.15
C ASN A 135 -0.55 -24.62 -12.69
N GLU A 136 -0.93 -24.95 -11.46
CA GLU A 136 -0.61 -26.20 -10.77
C GLU A 136 -1.84 -26.66 -9.96
N PRO A 137 -2.74 -27.49 -10.54
CA PRO A 137 -3.99 -27.91 -9.89
C PRO A 137 -3.80 -28.63 -8.55
N ASN A 138 -2.63 -29.26 -8.36
CA ASN A 138 -2.27 -30.01 -7.16
C ASN A 138 -1.42 -29.18 -6.18
N VAL A 139 -1.32 -27.86 -6.35
CA VAL A 139 -0.53 -27.02 -5.43
C VAL A 139 -1.17 -27.06 -4.04
N GLU A 140 -0.37 -27.32 -3.00
CA GLU A 140 -0.85 -27.26 -1.63
C GLU A 140 -1.07 -25.80 -1.17
N GLU A 141 -2.05 -25.62 -0.28
CA GLU A 141 -2.27 -24.32 0.35
C GLU A 141 -1.10 -24.03 1.29
N GLY A 142 -0.48 -22.86 1.14
CA GLY A 142 0.57 -22.41 2.05
C GLY A 142 0.01 -22.22 3.45
N ALA A 143 0.77 -22.57 4.48
CA ALA A 143 0.30 -22.49 5.87
C ALA A 143 -0.26 -21.10 6.21
N GLY A 144 -1.58 -21.02 6.38
CA GLY A 144 -2.28 -19.83 6.84
C GLY A 144 -2.52 -18.76 5.77
N GLU A 145 -2.22 -18.98 4.48
CA GLU A 145 -2.24 -17.90 3.48
C GLU A 145 -3.64 -17.33 3.20
N LEU A 146 -4.70 -18.12 3.44
CA LEU A 146 -6.09 -17.71 3.32
C LEU A 146 -6.63 -17.10 4.63
N GLU A 147 -6.04 -17.46 5.77
CA GLU A 147 -6.44 -16.96 7.09
C GLU A 147 -5.72 -15.67 7.50
N ARG A 148 -4.42 -15.55 7.20
CA ARG A 148 -3.57 -14.39 7.46
C ARG A 148 -2.42 -14.29 6.46
N PHE A 149 -2.26 -13.12 5.84
CA PHE A 149 -1.14 -12.88 4.93
C PHE A 149 -0.34 -11.63 5.35
N PRO A 150 0.67 -11.80 6.22
CA PRO A 150 1.41 -10.69 6.84
C PRO A 150 2.07 -9.72 5.87
N PHE A 151 2.20 -8.46 6.28
CA PHE A 151 2.76 -7.37 5.47
C PHE A 151 4.18 -7.64 4.94
N TYR A 152 5.01 -8.37 5.69
CA TYR A 152 6.37 -8.72 5.25
C TYR A 152 6.39 -9.68 4.05
N LEU A 153 5.31 -10.44 3.81
CA LEU A 153 5.15 -11.30 2.63
C LEU A 153 4.69 -10.52 1.40
N TRP A 154 4.24 -9.28 1.59
CA TRP A 154 3.74 -8.47 0.49
C TRP A 154 4.88 -8.03 -0.42
N ASN A 155 4.67 -8.16 -1.72
CA ASN A 155 5.60 -7.65 -2.71
C ASN A 155 5.45 -6.13 -2.91
N ARG A 156 6.36 -5.53 -3.69
CA ARG A 156 6.38 -4.08 -3.93
C ARG A 156 5.08 -3.53 -4.53
N LYS A 157 4.39 -4.30 -5.37
CA LYS A 157 3.12 -3.87 -5.99
C LYS A 157 1.96 -3.96 -4.99
N GLU A 158 1.90 -5.03 -4.22
CA GLU A 158 0.90 -5.22 -3.15
C GLU A 158 1.01 -4.09 -2.11
N ARG A 159 2.24 -3.74 -1.71
CA ARG A 159 2.49 -2.60 -0.80
C ARG A 159 2.08 -1.25 -1.39
N ARG A 160 2.01 -1.08 -2.71
CA ARG A 160 1.48 0.14 -3.36
C ARG A 160 -0.04 0.24 -3.31
N ILE A 161 -0.73 -0.89 -3.13
CA ILE A 161 -2.19 -0.95 -3.00
C ILE A 161 -2.55 -1.10 -1.50
N ALA A 162 -1.59 -0.95 -0.58
CA ALA A 162 -1.82 -1.14 0.84
C ALA A 162 -3.04 -0.33 1.33
N PRO A 163 -3.99 -0.97 2.03
CA PRO A 163 -5.13 -0.26 2.58
C PRO A 163 -4.67 0.76 3.62
N PRO A 164 -5.31 1.94 3.73
CA PRO A 164 -5.04 2.82 4.85
C PRO A 164 -5.59 2.21 6.15
N LEU A 165 -4.95 2.50 7.27
CA LEU A 165 -5.33 1.99 8.58
C LEU A 165 -5.52 3.14 9.57
N VAL A 166 -6.65 3.16 10.27
CA VAL A 166 -6.96 4.05 11.39
C VAL A 166 -6.88 3.23 12.68
N VAL A 167 -6.03 3.67 13.61
CA VAL A 167 -5.74 2.96 14.86
C VAL A 167 -6.18 3.82 16.03
N ASN A 168 -7.15 3.35 16.80
CA ASN A 168 -7.55 3.96 18.08
C ASN A 168 -6.67 3.42 19.21
N LEU A 169 -6.03 4.31 19.97
CA LEU A 169 -5.10 3.90 21.04
C LEU A 169 -4.96 4.96 22.14
N GLU A 170 -4.65 4.50 23.35
CA GLU A 170 -4.19 5.39 24.43
C GLU A 170 -2.78 5.91 24.13
N GLY A 171 -2.47 7.14 24.55
CA GLY A 171 -1.17 7.77 24.34
C GLY A 171 -0.03 7.03 25.02
N ALA A 172 -0.31 6.29 26.10
CA ALA A 172 0.64 5.37 26.71
C ALA A 172 0.97 4.15 25.82
N ALA A 173 0.12 3.78 24.86
CA ALA A 173 0.40 2.71 23.90
C ALA A 173 1.16 3.21 22.67
N LEU A 174 1.36 4.53 22.51
CA LEU A 174 2.03 5.11 21.35
C LEU A 174 3.53 4.81 21.35
N ARG A 175 3.93 3.82 20.55
CA ARG A 175 5.33 3.41 20.35
C ARG A 175 5.70 3.45 18.88
N ALA A 176 6.17 4.61 18.43
CA ALA A 176 6.43 4.84 17.01
C ALA A 176 7.45 3.88 16.39
N ASP A 177 8.42 3.42 17.17
CA ASP A 177 9.45 2.45 16.75
C ASP A 177 8.87 1.10 16.30
N GLU A 178 7.68 0.74 16.81
CA GLU A 178 6.96 -0.46 16.41
C GLU A 178 6.39 -0.38 14.97
N LEU A 179 6.34 0.82 14.38
CA LEU A 179 5.75 1.04 13.05
C LEU A 179 6.75 1.00 11.89
N VAL A 180 8.06 0.98 12.16
CA VAL A 180 9.12 1.09 11.13
C VAL A 180 8.96 0.02 10.04
N GLY A 181 8.57 -1.19 10.42
CA GLY A 181 8.38 -2.32 9.50
C GLY A 181 7.23 -2.15 8.49
N PHE A 182 6.36 -1.16 8.70
CA PHE A 182 5.20 -0.89 7.83
C PHE A 182 5.39 0.35 6.94
N MET A 183 6.48 1.10 7.09
CA MET A 183 6.74 2.33 6.33
C MET A 183 7.29 2.03 4.92
N ASP A 184 6.50 1.35 4.10
CA ASP A 184 6.84 0.99 2.72
C ASP A 184 5.63 1.06 1.79
N GLY A 185 5.89 1.21 0.49
CA GLY A 185 4.87 1.30 -0.56
C GLY A 185 4.00 2.55 -0.40
N ARG A 186 2.70 2.34 -0.20
CA ARG A 186 1.71 3.39 0.07
C ARG A 186 0.95 3.15 1.38
N ALA A 187 1.55 2.41 2.32
CA ALA A 187 0.94 2.13 3.61
C ALA A 187 0.73 3.43 4.41
N LYS A 188 -0.52 3.71 4.74
CA LYS A 188 -0.93 4.92 5.48
C LYS A 188 -1.51 4.53 6.82
N ILE A 189 -0.95 5.06 7.91
CA ILE A 189 -1.41 4.78 9.27
C ILE A 189 -1.81 6.08 9.97
N VAL A 190 -3.07 6.19 10.38
CA VAL A 190 -3.56 7.30 11.23
C VAL A 190 -3.75 6.77 12.64
N LEU A 191 -3.07 7.36 13.61
CA LEU A 191 -3.13 7.04 15.02
C LEU A 191 -4.05 8.06 15.71
N LEU A 192 -5.23 7.61 16.13
CA LEU A 192 -6.17 8.41 16.92
C LEU A 192 -5.84 8.22 18.39
N VAL A 193 -5.08 9.16 18.93
CA VAL A 193 -4.51 9.05 20.26
C VAL A 193 -5.46 9.65 21.29
N HIS A 194 -5.68 8.93 22.37
CA HIS A 194 -6.44 9.37 23.54
C HIS A 194 -5.51 9.61 24.73
N GLY A 195 -5.83 10.60 25.57
CA GLY A 195 -5.06 10.90 26.76
C GLY A 195 -3.63 11.39 26.49
N GLU A 196 -2.80 11.32 27.53
CA GLU A 196 -1.42 11.80 27.50
C GLU A 196 -0.51 10.89 26.67
N ALA A 197 0.30 11.48 25.80
CA ALA A 197 1.23 10.77 24.92
C ALA A 197 2.66 11.33 25.04
N PRO A 198 3.69 10.54 24.69
CA PRO A 198 5.06 11.05 24.71
C PRO A 198 5.22 12.22 23.71
N PRO A 199 5.93 13.28 24.08
CA PRO A 199 5.80 14.60 23.45
C PRO A 199 6.20 14.62 21.97
N ALA A 200 7.26 13.92 21.58
CA ALA A 200 7.73 13.86 20.18
C ALA A 200 7.80 12.42 19.67
N SER A 201 6.78 11.61 19.98
CA SER A 201 6.75 10.16 19.73
C SER A 201 7.18 9.75 18.31
N LEU A 202 6.72 10.47 17.27
CA LEU A 202 6.95 10.10 15.86
C LEU A 202 8.25 10.66 15.28
N VAL A 203 9.03 11.47 16.02
CA VAL A 203 10.22 12.15 15.48
C VAL A 203 11.24 11.18 14.86
N ARG A 204 11.31 9.95 15.39
CA ARG A 204 12.24 8.92 14.93
C ARG A 204 11.83 8.25 13.62
N LEU A 205 10.61 8.49 13.16
CA LEU A 205 10.11 7.99 11.87
C LEU A 205 10.36 8.98 10.73
N ILE A 206 10.83 10.19 11.03
CA ILE A 206 11.20 11.18 10.01
C ILE A 206 12.35 10.61 9.18
N THR A 207 12.01 10.21 7.96
CA THR A 207 12.90 9.59 6.99
C THR A 207 12.54 10.12 5.60
N PRO A 208 13.51 10.21 4.67
CA PRO A 208 13.22 10.64 3.31
C PRO A 208 12.15 9.76 2.66
N GLY A 209 11.14 10.38 2.05
CA GLY A 209 10.05 9.68 1.36
C GLY A 209 8.89 9.21 2.24
N THR A 210 8.96 9.41 3.57
CA THR A 210 7.88 9.05 4.50
C THR A 210 7.16 10.29 5.00
N PHE A 211 5.83 10.35 4.87
CA PHE A 211 5.04 11.42 5.47
C PHE A 211 4.86 11.15 6.97
N VAL A 212 5.22 12.10 7.83
CA VAL A 212 5.12 11.94 9.29
C VAL A 212 4.53 13.20 9.90
N ALA A 213 3.44 13.08 10.65
CA ALA A 213 2.89 14.24 11.37
C ALA A 213 2.41 13.90 12.77
N GLN A 214 2.69 14.78 13.73
CA GLN A 214 2.00 14.84 15.02
C GLN A 214 1.18 16.11 15.04
N THR A 215 -0.14 15.99 15.22
CA THR A 215 -1.08 17.11 15.07
C THR A 215 -2.14 17.08 16.17
N THR A 216 -2.69 18.26 16.46
CA THR A 216 -3.90 18.43 17.27
C THR A 216 -5.13 18.71 16.42
N ASP A 217 -4.96 19.00 15.13
CA ASP A 217 -6.03 19.25 14.16
C ASP A 217 -6.03 18.22 13.01
N GLY A 218 -7.19 18.06 12.37
CA GLY A 218 -7.38 17.12 11.27
C GLY A 218 -6.91 17.64 9.91
N GLU A 219 -6.49 18.90 9.77
CA GLU A 219 -6.20 19.49 8.45
C GLU A 219 -5.01 18.81 7.75
N VAL A 220 -4.06 18.30 8.54
CA VAL A 220 -2.92 17.54 8.01
C VAL A 220 -3.36 16.23 7.33
N LEU A 221 -4.52 15.67 7.72
CA LEU A 221 -4.99 14.38 7.23
C LEU A 221 -5.37 14.44 5.75
N ARG A 222 -5.87 15.58 5.26
CA ARG A 222 -6.19 15.76 3.83
C ARG A 222 -4.93 15.66 2.97
N ARG A 223 -3.87 16.42 3.34
CA ARG A 223 -2.55 16.35 2.67
C ARG A 223 -1.96 14.95 2.77
N PHE A 224 -2.09 14.32 3.94
CA PHE A 224 -1.66 12.95 4.13
C PHE A 224 -2.41 11.95 3.25
N GLY A 225 -3.71 12.14 3.05
CA GLY A 225 -4.55 11.33 2.15
C GLY A 225 -4.07 11.41 0.70
N GLU A 226 -3.75 12.63 0.24
CA GLU A 226 -3.25 12.93 -1.12
C GLU A 226 -1.81 12.42 -1.37
N PHE A 227 -0.99 12.27 -0.33
CA PHE A 227 0.42 11.86 -0.43
C PHE A 227 0.62 10.47 -1.09
N GLU A 228 1.36 10.38 -2.19
CA GLU A 228 1.63 9.11 -2.88
C GLU A 228 2.84 8.32 -2.31
N GLY A 229 2.81 7.99 -1.02
CA GLY A 229 3.86 7.19 -0.38
C GLY A 229 3.46 6.67 1.00
N PRO A 230 4.41 6.06 1.74
CA PRO A 230 4.13 5.57 3.07
C PRO A 230 4.09 6.72 4.07
N GLY A 231 3.32 6.55 5.15
CA GLY A 231 3.41 7.50 6.24
C GLY A 231 2.51 7.22 7.41
N VAL A 232 2.71 8.05 8.43
CA VAL A 232 2.02 7.96 9.70
C VAL A 232 1.64 9.34 10.22
N VAL A 233 0.41 9.48 10.69
CA VAL A 233 -0.07 10.69 11.35
C VAL A 233 -0.61 10.32 12.72
N ALA A 234 -0.19 11.00 13.78
CA ALA A 234 -0.80 10.91 15.10
C ALA A 234 -1.64 12.15 15.39
N TRP A 235 -2.94 11.94 15.59
CA TRP A 235 -3.88 12.96 16.04
C TRP A 235 -4.03 12.89 17.56
N LEU A 236 -3.50 13.89 18.24
CA LEU A 236 -3.31 13.96 19.69
C LEU A 236 -4.23 15.02 20.31
N PRO A 237 -4.67 14.85 21.58
CA PRO A 237 -5.56 15.81 22.25
C PRO A 237 -4.88 17.12 22.71
N GLY A 238 -3.55 17.19 22.73
CA GLY A 238 -2.76 18.36 23.17
C GLY A 238 -1.58 17.97 24.07
N GLY A 239 -0.66 18.90 24.34
CA GLY A 239 0.50 18.69 25.23
C GLY A 239 1.69 17.94 24.61
N ALA A 240 1.58 17.54 23.35
CA ALA A 240 2.67 16.98 22.55
C ALA A 240 3.18 18.00 21.52
N ALA A 241 4.33 17.74 20.93
CA ALA A 241 4.85 18.53 19.82
C ALA A 241 3.95 18.39 18.60
N VAL A 242 3.76 19.51 17.91
CA VAL A 242 3.03 19.60 16.65
C VAL A 242 4.03 19.86 15.54
N PHE A 243 4.16 18.89 14.63
CA PHE A 243 5.05 19.00 13.49
C PHE A 243 4.55 18.15 12.32
N THR A 244 4.96 18.52 11.12
CA THR A 244 4.69 17.81 9.87
C THR A 244 5.99 17.70 9.08
N HIS A 245 6.36 16.47 8.71
CA HIS A 245 7.33 16.16 7.68
C HIS A 245 6.56 15.70 6.43
N ASP A 246 6.50 16.56 5.42
CA ASP A 246 5.88 16.30 4.13
C ASP A 246 6.96 16.16 3.05
N PRO A 247 7.16 14.96 2.48
CA PRO A 247 8.14 14.75 1.43
C PRO A 247 7.92 15.58 0.16
N HIS A 248 6.72 16.12 -0.10
CA HIS A 248 6.46 17.03 -1.22
C HIS A 248 6.85 18.48 -0.94
N GLY A 249 7.21 18.81 0.31
CA GLY A 249 7.54 20.19 0.69
C GLY A 249 8.75 20.77 -0.05
N GLY A 250 9.64 19.92 -0.56
CA GLY A 250 10.80 20.34 -1.35
C GLY A 250 11.95 19.32 -1.33
N ALA A 251 13.11 19.72 -1.83
CA ALA A 251 14.29 18.86 -1.87
C ALA A 251 15.01 18.81 -0.50
N GLN A 252 14.95 19.92 0.23
CA GLN A 252 15.69 20.09 1.48
C GLN A 252 14.83 19.71 2.69
N LEU A 253 15.45 19.37 3.82
CA LEU A 253 14.69 19.07 5.03
C LEU A 253 13.94 20.31 5.56
N SER A 254 14.51 21.50 5.37
CA SER A 254 13.92 22.79 5.77
C SER A 254 12.60 23.11 5.06
N GLU A 255 12.46 22.63 3.83
CA GLU A 255 11.24 22.78 3.03
C GLU A 255 10.19 21.71 3.37
N ARG A 256 10.63 20.55 3.86
CA ARG A 256 9.79 19.38 4.15
C ARG A 256 9.32 19.31 5.60
N LEU A 257 10.10 19.80 6.56
CA LEU A 257 9.80 19.74 7.99
C LEU A 257 9.31 21.09 8.50
N ARG A 258 8.08 21.11 9.00
CA ARG A 258 7.47 22.24 9.71
C ARG A 258 7.19 21.85 11.15
N VAL A 259 7.59 22.69 12.10
CA VAL A 259 7.29 22.50 13.53
C VAL A 259 6.48 23.71 14.00
N ASP A 260 5.25 23.46 14.41
CA ASP A 260 4.29 24.50 14.81
C ASP A 260 4.31 24.73 16.32
N ALA A 261 4.52 23.67 17.11
CA ALA A 261 4.59 23.77 18.56
C ALA A 261 5.54 22.71 19.14
N ILE A 262 6.29 23.10 20.18
CA ILE A 262 7.07 22.20 21.02
C ILE A 262 6.60 22.42 22.46
N PRO A 263 6.30 21.36 23.25
CA PRO A 263 5.89 21.51 24.64
C PRO A 263 7.00 22.21 25.45
N GLU A 264 6.64 23.28 26.16
CA GLU A 264 7.56 23.98 27.06
C GLU A 264 7.90 23.14 28.29
N GLU A 265 6.91 22.40 28.78
CA GLU A 265 7.06 21.52 29.94
C GLU A 265 7.88 20.29 29.58
N ARG A 266 8.95 20.07 30.35
CA ARG A 266 9.77 18.88 30.19
C ARG A 266 9.02 17.63 30.69
N PRO A 267 9.30 16.45 30.08
CA PRO A 267 8.79 15.19 30.60
C PRO A 267 9.16 15.01 32.07
N HIS A 268 8.15 14.94 32.94
CA HIS A 268 8.33 14.83 34.39
C HIS A 268 8.00 13.43 34.92
N ARG A 269 7.38 12.57 34.11
CA ARG A 269 7.02 11.20 34.48
C ARG A 269 7.24 10.20 33.34
N ARG A 270 7.30 8.91 33.69
CA ARG A 270 7.33 7.83 32.70
C ARG A 270 5.95 7.67 32.08
N LEU A 271 5.92 7.40 30.77
CA LEU A 271 4.68 7.24 30.02
C LEU A 271 4.86 6.13 29.00
N GLY A 272 3.94 5.16 28.97
CA GLY A 272 3.94 4.11 27.94
C GLY A 272 5.14 3.14 27.94
N GLY A 273 5.82 3.00 29.07
CA GLY A 273 7.08 2.28 29.16
C GLY A 273 8.31 3.09 28.71
N ARG A 274 8.12 4.32 28.21
CA ARG A 274 9.22 5.25 27.90
C ARG A 274 9.69 5.97 29.15
N SER A 275 10.98 5.86 29.41
CA SER A 275 11.67 6.62 30.45
C SER A 275 11.66 8.12 30.13
N ILE A 276 11.77 8.95 31.16
CA ILE A 276 11.92 10.42 31.02
C ILE A 276 13.10 10.75 30.09
N ARG A 277 14.20 9.99 30.19
CA ARG A 277 15.38 10.15 29.33
C ARG A 277 15.05 9.93 27.85
N GLN A 278 14.32 8.88 27.51
CA GLN A 278 13.90 8.62 26.12
C GLN A 278 12.98 9.72 25.60
N GLN A 279 11.99 10.13 26.38
CA GLN A 279 11.09 11.22 26.00
C GLN A 279 11.86 12.55 25.79
N THR A 280 12.86 12.81 26.63
CA THR A 280 13.75 13.98 26.49
C THR A 280 14.64 13.87 25.25
N GLU A 281 15.10 12.67 24.91
CA GLU A 281 15.88 12.42 23.69
C GLU A 281 15.05 12.66 22.44
N ASP A 282 13.80 12.19 22.41
CA ASP A 282 12.89 12.43 21.28
C ASP A 282 12.69 13.94 21.06
N LEU A 283 12.48 14.70 22.13
CA LEU A 283 12.42 16.17 22.06
C LEU A 283 13.73 16.79 21.59
N ARG A 284 14.88 16.31 22.10
CA ARG A 284 16.20 16.79 21.67
C ARG A 284 16.41 16.53 20.18
N GLN A 285 16.00 15.38 19.67
CA GLN A 285 16.08 15.05 18.25
C GLN A 285 15.24 16.04 17.43
N LEU A 286 14.02 16.36 17.85
CA LEU A 286 13.20 17.35 17.16
C LEU A 286 13.86 18.73 17.16
N HIS A 287 14.41 19.16 18.30
CA HIS A 287 15.17 20.41 18.40
C HIS A 287 16.41 20.41 17.50
N ALA A 288 17.15 19.31 17.42
CA ALA A 288 18.33 19.20 16.57
C ALA A 288 17.97 19.29 15.08
N LEU A 289 16.86 18.66 14.67
CA LEU A 289 16.35 18.79 13.30
C LEU A 289 16.02 20.25 13.00
N VAL A 290 15.30 20.94 13.88
CA VAL A 290 14.96 22.36 13.74
C VAL A 290 16.21 23.25 13.72
N ALA A 291 17.18 23.02 14.61
CA ALA A 291 18.42 23.80 14.64
C ALA A 291 19.22 23.63 13.34
N GLY A 292 19.31 22.40 12.83
CA GLY A 292 19.94 22.11 11.54
C GLY A 292 19.26 22.78 10.34
N LEU A 293 17.97 23.15 10.43
CA LEU A 293 17.30 23.95 9.39
C LEU A 293 17.82 25.39 9.36
N HIS A 294 18.20 25.95 10.51
CA HIS A 294 18.66 27.34 10.63
C HIS A 294 20.14 27.50 10.28
N GLU A 295 20.93 26.42 10.34
CA GLU A 295 22.39 26.43 10.10
C GLU A 295 22.79 26.12 8.65
N GLN A 296 21.86 26.01 7.69
CA GLN A 296 22.25 25.76 6.30
C GLN A 296 23.15 26.89 5.76
N PRO A 297 24.42 26.62 5.41
CA PRO A 297 25.30 27.63 4.87
C PRO A 297 24.76 28.06 3.50
N ALA A 298 24.78 29.37 3.24
CA ALA A 298 24.45 29.95 1.95
C ALA A 298 25.16 29.18 0.83
N PRO A 299 24.52 28.94 -0.33
CA PRO A 299 25.17 28.24 -1.42
C PRO A 299 26.48 28.94 -1.73
N VAL A 300 27.59 28.22 -1.60
CA VAL A 300 28.91 28.68 -2.01
C VAL A 300 28.80 28.98 -3.50
N ARG A 301 28.63 30.26 -3.83
CA ARG A 301 28.84 30.75 -5.19
C ARG A 301 30.32 30.49 -5.47
N VAL A 302 30.60 29.45 -6.24
CA VAL A 302 31.90 29.28 -6.86
C VAL A 302 32.14 30.56 -7.66
N PRO A 303 33.18 31.35 -7.38
CA PRO A 303 33.51 32.48 -8.23
C PRO A 303 33.96 31.92 -9.57
N GLU A 304 33.12 32.07 -10.58
CA GLU A 304 33.53 31.88 -11.98
C GLU A 304 34.72 32.80 -12.22
N THR A 305 35.88 32.16 -12.26
CA THR A 305 37.14 32.82 -12.51
C THR A 305 37.23 33.01 -14.01
N SER A 306 37.08 34.26 -14.42
CA SER A 306 37.52 34.89 -15.66
C SER A 306 38.38 34.02 -16.60
N GLU A 307 37.97 34.02 -17.87
CA GLU A 307 38.70 33.53 -19.05
C GLU A 307 40.18 33.97 -19.09
N PRO A 308 40.98 33.33 -19.97
CA PRO A 308 41.27 34.06 -21.21
C PRO A 308 41.21 33.23 -22.50
N ALA A 309 40.59 33.87 -23.50
CA ALA A 309 41.04 34.08 -24.88
C ALA A 309 41.39 32.89 -25.81
N GLU A 310 40.51 32.77 -26.82
CA GLU A 310 40.80 32.68 -28.27
C GLU A 310 41.52 31.44 -28.84
N SER A 311 40.78 30.66 -29.63
CA SER A 311 41.07 30.57 -31.08
C SER A 311 39.81 30.20 -31.90
N ARG A 312 39.38 31.14 -32.74
CA ARG A 312 38.53 30.96 -33.93
C ARG A 312 39.07 29.85 -34.83
N VAL A 313 38.20 29.04 -35.45
CA VAL A 313 38.13 28.82 -36.92
C VAL A 313 36.73 28.26 -37.28
N ASP A 314 36.02 29.05 -38.07
CA ASP A 314 35.08 28.79 -39.18
C ASP A 314 33.88 27.84 -39.09
N ALA A 315 32.71 28.46 -39.28
CA ALA A 315 31.54 27.89 -39.94
C ALA A 315 31.47 28.35 -41.41
N PRO A 316 30.74 27.62 -42.26
CA PRO A 316 29.65 28.25 -43.03
C PRO A 316 28.35 27.42 -42.88
N ALA A 317 27.24 28.00 -42.43
CA ALA A 317 26.27 28.83 -43.17
C ALA A 317 25.33 28.03 -44.11
N GLY A 318 24.02 28.23 -43.94
CA GLY A 318 22.97 27.88 -44.91
C GLY A 318 21.90 26.93 -44.35
N GLN A 319 20.89 27.43 -43.63
CA GLN A 319 19.61 27.96 -44.15
C GLN A 319 18.46 26.93 -44.13
N GLY A 320 17.36 27.33 -43.46
CA GLY A 320 16.04 27.30 -44.10
C GLY A 320 15.10 26.16 -43.72
N ALA A 321 14.10 26.53 -42.92
CA ALA A 321 12.68 26.17 -43.04
C ALA A 321 12.28 24.68 -43.13
N GLU A 322 11.47 24.22 -42.16
CA GLU A 322 10.06 23.92 -42.43
C GLU A 322 9.32 23.59 -41.13
N ALA A 323 8.25 24.34 -40.90
CA ALA A 323 7.21 23.96 -39.96
C ALA A 323 6.41 22.79 -40.54
N LYS A 324 6.35 21.67 -39.82
CA LYS A 324 5.25 20.71 -39.92
C LYS A 324 4.72 20.41 -38.53
N SER A 325 3.53 20.96 -38.30
CA SER A 325 2.54 20.42 -37.36
C SER A 325 2.25 18.96 -37.69
N SER A 326 2.11 18.13 -36.66
CA SER A 326 1.31 16.89 -36.54
C SER A 326 2.09 15.92 -35.65
N GLY A 327 1.64 15.77 -34.40
CA GLY A 327 2.30 14.90 -33.43
C GLY A 327 1.57 14.97 -32.10
N GLU A 328 0.30 14.58 -32.16
CA GLU A 328 -0.57 14.14 -31.06
C GLU A 328 0.19 13.82 -29.76
N ALA A 329 -0.13 14.56 -28.69
CA ALA A 329 0.40 14.33 -27.36
C ALA A 329 0.14 12.87 -26.94
N PRO A 330 1.13 12.14 -26.40
CA PRO A 330 0.84 10.84 -25.83
C PRO A 330 -0.04 11.08 -24.61
N ALA A 331 -1.30 10.64 -24.69
CA ALA A 331 -2.21 10.59 -23.58
C ALA A 331 -1.49 9.95 -22.39
N GLU A 332 -1.53 10.63 -21.23
CA GLU A 332 -1.06 10.09 -19.96
C GLU A 332 -1.71 8.70 -19.75
N VAL A 333 -0.89 7.67 -19.93
CA VAL A 333 -1.32 6.28 -19.73
C VAL A 333 -1.57 6.11 -18.24
N SER A 334 -2.83 5.84 -17.89
CA SER A 334 -3.25 5.66 -16.49
C SER A 334 -2.46 4.52 -15.83
N PRO A 335 -1.99 4.67 -14.58
CA PRO A 335 -1.37 3.59 -13.81
C PRO A 335 -2.25 2.32 -13.69
N VAL A 336 -3.57 2.47 -13.86
CA VAL A 336 -4.55 1.37 -13.96
C VAL A 336 -4.40 0.61 -15.28
N GLN A 337 -4.09 1.32 -16.37
CA GLN A 337 -3.76 0.71 -17.66
C GLN A 337 -2.37 0.07 -17.64
N GLU A 338 -1.43 0.52 -16.80
CA GLU A 338 -0.15 -0.20 -16.61
C GLU A 338 -0.31 -1.50 -15.82
N LEU A 339 -1.23 -1.57 -14.84
CA LEU A 339 -1.53 -2.82 -14.15
C LEU A 339 -2.28 -3.79 -15.07
N ALA A 340 -3.27 -3.31 -15.82
CA ALA A 340 -3.96 -4.08 -16.84
C ALA A 340 -3.01 -4.53 -17.96
N LYS A 341 -2.10 -3.65 -18.44
CA LYS A 341 -1.03 -4.01 -19.39
C LYS A 341 -0.03 -5.00 -18.80
N TRP A 342 0.28 -4.93 -17.51
CA TRP A 342 1.19 -5.89 -16.88
C TRP A 342 0.56 -7.29 -16.82
N ILE A 343 -0.73 -7.37 -16.48
CA ILE A 343 -1.50 -8.62 -16.49
C ILE A 343 -1.59 -9.17 -17.93
N LEU A 344 -1.85 -8.31 -18.92
CA LEU A 344 -1.92 -8.69 -20.35
C LEU A 344 -0.56 -9.05 -20.97
N SER A 345 0.54 -8.43 -20.51
CA SER A 345 1.90 -8.75 -20.99
C SER A 345 2.41 -10.11 -20.52
N ARG A 346 1.73 -10.73 -19.55
CA ARG A 346 1.97 -12.12 -19.14
C ARG A 346 1.10 -13.13 -19.88
N THR A 347 0.17 -12.68 -20.71
CA THR A 347 -0.76 -13.54 -21.49
C THR A 347 -0.58 -13.41 -23.00
N ASP A 348 0.46 -12.72 -23.50
CA ASP A 348 0.73 -12.73 -24.93
C ASP A 348 1.41 -14.06 -25.36
N LEU A 349 0.58 -14.91 -25.97
CA LEU A 349 0.89 -16.16 -26.66
C LEU A 349 1.41 -15.95 -28.10
N SER A 350 1.86 -14.74 -28.48
CA SER A 350 2.46 -14.50 -29.79
C SER A 350 3.92 -14.98 -29.87
N GLY A 351 4.11 -16.29 -29.80
CA GLY A 351 5.42 -16.87 -30.07
C GLY A 351 5.57 -18.33 -29.68
N MET A 352 4.87 -19.24 -30.35
CA MET A 352 5.48 -20.53 -30.67
C MET A 352 5.08 -21.01 -32.08
N PRO A 353 6.04 -21.60 -32.83
CA PRO A 353 5.84 -22.21 -34.14
C PRO A 353 5.01 -23.50 -34.12
#